data_AF-A0A8D0G8C7-F1
#
_entry.id   AF-A0A8D0G8C7-F1
#
_cell.length_a   1.000
_cell.length_b   1.000
_cell.length_c   1.000
_cell.angle_alpha   90.00
_cell.angle_beta   90.00
_cell.angle_gamma   90.00
#
_symmetry.space_group_name_H-M   'P 1'
#
loop_
_entity.id
_entity.type
_entity.pdbx_description
1 polymer ?
#
loop_
_entity_poly.entity_id
_entity_poly.type
_entity_poly.pdbx_seq_one_letter_code
_entity_poly.pdbx_strand_id
1 'polypeptide(L)'
;GQLFLLWLSLLLPNGGDGEATKVTFDPDTAYPWLIVSADGKYVISGNESQSVPDNSKRFSRSPCVLGSRGFTSGKHYWEVEFGNQREWAVGVARESVERKEYLRLSPEEGIWAEGRWWLRRRDLSSQGAGWPVGKIIVYLDYKAGLVVFYVEGKVIPMSASFNGERVFPFFYVGGGVWLKLNF
;
A
#
# COMPACT_ATOMS: atom_id res chain seq x y z
N GLY A 1 12.34 -7.59 -7.80
CA GLY A 1 13.76 -8.02 -7.90
C GLY A 1 13.82 -9.43 -8.50
N GLN A 2 14.78 -9.74 -9.37
CA GLN A 2 14.70 -10.89 -10.29
C GLN A 2 14.46 -12.26 -9.63
N LEU A 3 14.98 -12.48 -8.42
CA LEU A 3 14.73 -13.69 -7.62
C LEU A 3 13.28 -13.81 -7.12
N PHE A 4 12.62 -12.69 -6.79
CA PHE A 4 11.20 -12.68 -6.44
C PHE A 4 10.31 -13.05 -7.64
N LEU A 5 10.65 -12.56 -8.84
CA LEU A 5 9.89 -12.88 -10.06
C LEU A 5 10.07 -14.35 -10.46
N LEU A 6 11.29 -14.89 -10.35
CA LEU A 6 11.56 -16.32 -10.49
C LEU A 6 10.77 -17.13 -9.46
N TRP A 7 10.78 -16.72 -8.19
CA TRP A 7 10.02 -17.38 -7.13
C TRP A 7 8.49 -17.32 -7.36
N LEU A 8 7.95 -16.16 -7.75
CA LEU A 8 6.54 -15.96 -8.08
C LEU A 8 6.12 -16.86 -9.25
N SER A 9 7.00 -17.02 -10.24
CA SER A 9 6.77 -17.89 -11.39
C SER A 9 6.71 -19.38 -11.05
N LEU A 10 7.35 -19.80 -9.95
CA LEU A 10 7.45 -21.19 -9.52
C LEU A 10 6.30 -21.65 -8.60
N LEU A 11 5.55 -20.73 -7.99
CA LEU A 11 4.51 -21.04 -7.01
C LEU A 11 3.08 -20.71 -7.45
N LEU A 12 2.90 -19.88 -8.49
CA LEU A 12 1.58 -19.68 -9.06
C LEU A 12 1.22 -20.91 -9.91
N PRO A 13 0.06 -21.55 -9.70
CA PRO A 13 -0.30 -22.82 -10.35
C PRO A 13 -0.30 -22.83 -11.89
N ASN A 14 -0.08 -21.68 -12.55
CA ASN A 14 -0.11 -21.51 -14.00
C ASN A 14 1.05 -20.64 -14.56
N GLY A 15 2.18 -20.51 -13.86
CA GLY A 15 3.31 -19.69 -14.31
C GLY A 15 3.09 -18.18 -14.05
N GLY A 16 4.20 -17.45 -13.86
CA GLY A 16 4.22 -16.05 -13.41
C GLY A 16 3.81 -15.02 -14.47
N ASP A 17 2.52 -14.93 -14.75
CA ASP A 17 1.84 -13.99 -15.65
C ASP A 17 1.40 -12.66 -14.97
N GLY A 18 1.92 -12.34 -13.78
CA GLY A 18 1.69 -11.05 -13.14
C GLY A 18 2.42 -9.92 -13.86
N GLU A 19 1.70 -8.88 -14.28
CA GLU A 19 2.30 -7.73 -14.97
C GLU A 19 2.80 -6.67 -13.97
N ALA A 20 3.99 -6.13 -14.24
CA ALA A 20 4.51 -4.95 -13.53
C ALA A 20 3.51 -3.81 -13.71
N THR A 21 2.83 -3.44 -12.63
CA THR A 21 1.74 -2.50 -12.73
C THR A 21 2.20 -1.10 -12.33
N LYS A 22 2.04 -0.15 -13.24
CA LYS A 22 2.27 1.27 -12.96
C LYS A 22 1.21 1.78 -11.98
N VAL A 23 1.61 1.97 -10.73
CA VAL A 23 0.77 2.51 -9.64
C VAL A 23 1.29 3.89 -9.26
N THR A 24 0.40 4.87 -9.11
CA THR A 24 0.71 6.18 -8.49
C THR A 24 -0.26 6.43 -7.34
N PHE A 25 0.15 7.21 -6.35
CA PHE A 25 -0.74 7.69 -5.30
C PHE A 25 -1.81 8.63 -5.88
N ASP A 26 -3.04 8.54 -5.35
CA ASP A 26 -4.15 9.42 -5.71
C ASP A 26 -4.32 10.54 -4.66
N PRO A 27 -3.97 11.80 -4.99
CA PRO A 27 -4.09 12.93 -4.06
C PRO A 27 -5.55 13.24 -3.66
N ASP A 28 -6.55 12.84 -4.45
CA ASP A 28 -7.95 13.03 -4.09
C ASP A 28 -8.40 12.11 -2.95
N THR A 29 -7.69 11.00 -2.75
CA THR A 29 -7.96 10.03 -1.68
C THR A 29 -7.15 10.31 -0.41
N ALA A 30 -6.03 11.02 -0.55
CA ALA A 30 -5.05 11.20 0.51
C ALA A 30 -5.61 11.91 1.75
N TYR A 31 -5.32 11.36 2.92
CA TYR A 31 -5.55 12.04 4.20
C TYR A 31 -4.90 13.43 4.21
N PRO A 32 -5.54 14.49 4.76
CA PRO A 32 -5.08 15.86 4.59
C PRO A 32 -3.67 16.17 5.07
N TRP A 33 -3.02 15.32 5.87
CA TRP A 33 -1.65 15.53 6.32
C TRP A 33 -0.62 14.80 5.45
N LEU A 34 -1.08 14.06 4.43
CA LEU A 34 -0.21 13.39 3.47
C LEU A 34 0.08 14.31 2.30
N ILE A 35 1.36 14.41 1.96
CA ILE A 35 1.85 15.19 0.83
C ILE A 35 2.25 14.19 -0.25
N VAL A 36 1.52 14.20 -1.37
CA VAL A 36 1.80 13.38 -2.55
C VAL A 36 2.63 14.21 -3.54
N SER A 37 3.71 13.64 -4.08
CA SER A 37 4.54 14.31 -5.09
C SER A 37 3.78 14.55 -6.40
N ALA A 38 4.22 15.54 -7.18
CA ALA A 38 3.58 15.88 -8.46
C ALA A 38 3.55 14.72 -9.47
N ASP A 39 4.53 13.82 -9.42
CA ASP A 39 4.59 12.61 -10.26
C ASP A 39 3.79 11.43 -9.68
N GLY A 40 3.19 11.59 -8.50
CA GLY A 40 2.41 10.57 -7.80
C GLY A 40 3.24 9.37 -7.33
N LYS A 41 4.57 9.44 -7.36
CA LYS A 41 5.45 8.32 -6.97
C LYS A 41 5.84 8.32 -5.50
N TYR A 42 5.71 9.44 -4.81
CA TYR A 42 6.15 9.61 -3.43
C TYR A 42 5.01 10.16 -2.57
N VAL A 43 4.93 9.66 -1.33
CA VAL A 43 4.04 10.21 -0.31
C VAL A 43 4.78 10.28 1.01
N ILE A 44 4.57 11.36 1.75
CA ILE A 44 5.09 11.55 3.11
C ILE A 44 3.99 12.08 4.03
N SER A 45 3.97 11.61 5.28
CA SER A 45 3.21 12.28 6.33
C SER A 45 3.92 13.56 6.75
N GLY A 46 3.32 14.70 6.40
CA GLY A 46 3.77 16.01 6.82
C GLY A 46 3.50 16.29 8.29
N ASN A 47 3.94 17.46 8.74
CA ASN A 47 3.74 17.96 10.10
C ASN A 47 2.49 18.85 10.24
N GLU A 48 1.87 19.24 9.12
CA GLU A 48 0.71 20.12 9.07
C GLU A 48 -0.32 19.63 8.06
N SER A 49 -1.59 19.97 8.32
CA SER A 49 -2.69 19.68 7.40
C SER A 49 -2.57 20.54 6.15
N GLN A 50 -2.70 19.90 4.99
CA GLN A 50 -2.82 20.57 3.70
C GLN A 50 -4.21 21.20 3.56
N SER A 51 -4.28 22.35 2.89
CA SER A 51 -5.55 23.02 2.55
C SER A 51 -6.15 22.37 1.29
N VAL A 52 -6.73 21.19 1.46
CA VAL A 52 -7.35 20.40 0.38
C VAL A 52 -8.86 20.26 0.61
N PRO A 53 -9.69 20.28 -0.45
CA PRO A 53 -11.13 20.12 -0.29
C PRO A 53 -11.46 18.71 0.18
N ASP A 54 -12.40 18.61 1.12
CA ASP A 54 -12.99 17.32 1.46
C ASP A 54 -13.88 16.83 0.30
N ASN A 55 -13.82 15.54 0.04
CA ASN A 55 -14.60 14.88 -1.00
C ASN A 55 -14.89 13.44 -0.56
N SER A 56 -15.87 12.76 -1.17
CA SER A 56 -16.25 11.40 -0.76
C SER A 56 -15.13 10.36 -0.88
N LYS A 57 -14.13 10.59 -1.74
CA LYS A 57 -13.00 9.69 -1.94
C LYS A 57 -11.90 9.85 -0.89
N ARG A 58 -11.85 10.98 -0.20
CA ARG A 58 -10.77 11.35 0.73
C ARG A 58 -10.90 10.64 2.07
N PHE A 59 -9.79 10.08 2.55
CA PHE A 59 -9.67 9.66 3.94
C PHE A 59 -9.66 10.87 4.88
N SER A 60 -10.59 10.95 5.82
CA SER A 60 -10.73 12.11 6.71
C SER A 60 -10.11 11.91 8.08
N ARG A 61 -9.98 10.67 8.56
CA ARG A 61 -9.49 10.36 9.92
C ARG A 61 -8.30 9.41 9.98
N SER A 62 -8.21 8.46 9.06
CA SER A 62 -7.07 7.54 8.98
C SER A 62 -5.99 8.07 8.03
N PRO A 63 -4.69 7.96 8.37
CA PRO A 63 -3.59 8.44 7.55
C PRO A 63 -3.33 7.50 6.36
N CYS A 64 -4.30 7.43 5.46
CA CYS A 64 -4.32 6.52 4.32
C CYS A 64 -4.34 7.30 3.00
N VAL A 65 -3.92 6.61 1.94
CA VAL A 65 -4.05 7.03 0.54
C VAL A 65 -4.24 5.79 -0.32
N LEU A 66 -4.97 5.90 -1.44
CA LEU A 66 -5.11 4.83 -2.43
C LEU A 66 -4.24 5.08 -3.66
N GLY A 67 -4.07 4.03 -4.46
CA GLY A 67 -3.56 4.16 -5.83
C GLY A 67 -4.60 4.80 -6.76
N SER A 68 -4.12 5.48 -7.80
CA SER A 68 -4.96 6.16 -8.82
C SER A 68 -5.77 5.23 -9.71
N ARG A 69 -5.35 3.97 -9.82
CA ARG A 69 -6.01 2.93 -10.62
C ARG A 69 -6.37 1.74 -9.75
N GLY A 70 -7.61 1.29 -9.86
CA GLY A 70 -8.09 0.05 -9.25
C GLY A 70 -8.31 -1.07 -10.28
N PHE A 71 -8.33 -2.31 -9.78
CA PHE A 71 -8.38 -3.54 -10.57
C PHE A 71 -9.65 -4.33 -10.29
N THR A 72 -10.21 -4.95 -11.33
CA THR A 72 -11.40 -5.82 -11.27
C THR A 72 -11.14 -7.20 -11.87
N SER A 73 -9.89 -7.48 -12.25
CA SER A 73 -9.47 -8.70 -12.95
C SER A 73 -7.95 -8.74 -13.03
N GLY A 74 -7.41 -9.89 -13.38
CA GLY A 74 -5.99 -10.04 -13.73
C GLY A 74 -5.07 -10.21 -12.53
N LYS A 75 -3.78 -10.19 -12.84
CA LYS A 75 -2.69 -10.38 -11.89
C LYS A 75 -1.76 -9.17 -11.98
N HIS A 76 -1.50 -8.55 -10.83
CA HIS A 76 -0.81 -7.27 -10.75
C HIS A 76 0.28 -7.35 -9.70
N TYR A 77 1.41 -6.68 -9.92
CA TYR A 77 2.34 -6.42 -8.84
C TYR A 77 2.90 -5.00 -8.88
N TRP A 78 3.22 -4.47 -7.71
CA TRP A 78 3.94 -3.19 -7.56
C TRP A 78 4.94 -3.29 -6.42
N GLU A 79 6.01 -2.51 -6.53
CA GLU A 79 7.09 -2.44 -5.54
C GLU A 79 7.01 -1.10 -4.79
N VAL A 80 7.16 -1.14 -3.47
CA VAL A 80 7.15 0.04 -2.60
C VAL A 80 8.39 0.06 -1.73
N GLU A 81 9.16 1.15 -1.85
CA GLU A 81 10.27 1.50 -0.97
C GLU A 81 9.76 2.24 0.27
N PHE A 82 10.39 1.96 1.41
CA PHE A 82 10.12 2.64 2.68
C PHE A 82 11.42 2.87 3.46
N GLY A 83 11.42 3.86 4.34
CA GLY A 83 12.53 4.13 5.24
C GLY A 83 12.46 3.33 6.55
N ASN A 84 13.28 3.67 7.54
CA ASN A 84 13.32 2.94 8.82
C ASN A 84 12.12 3.23 9.75
N GLN A 85 11.14 4.02 9.28
CA GLN A 85 9.99 4.40 10.10
C GLN A 85 9.09 3.20 10.42
N ARG A 86 8.42 3.30 11.56
CA ARG A 86 7.33 2.40 11.96
C ARG A 86 6.00 3.03 11.53
N GLU A 87 4.87 2.40 11.83
CA GLU A 87 3.53 2.96 11.54
C GLU A 87 3.18 3.05 10.04
N TRP A 88 3.60 2.08 9.22
CA TRP A 88 3.21 1.97 7.81
C TRP A 88 2.54 0.64 7.48
N ALA A 89 1.73 0.62 6.43
CA ALA A 89 1.20 -0.61 5.84
C ALA A 89 1.01 -0.43 4.33
N VAL A 90 1.15 -1.51 3.58
CA VAL A 90 0.93 -1.53 2.13
C VAL A 90 0.08 -2.75 1.79
N GLY A 91 -0.86 -2.60 0.86
CA GLY A 91 -1.62 -3.73 0.34
C GLY A 91 -2.74 -3.31 -0.59
N VAL A 92 -3.92 -3.89 -0.43
CA VAL A 92 -5.11 -3.57 -1.22
C VAL A 92 -6.32 -3.29 -0.34
N ALA A 93 -7.20 -2.43 -0.83
CA ALA A 93 -8.50 -2.16 -0.21
C ALA A 93 -9.61 -2.22 -1.28
N ARG A 94 -10.81 -2.65 -0.89
CA ARG A 94 -11.99 -2.54 -1.76
C ARG A 94 -12.35 -1.08 -2.04
N GLU A 95 -13.01 -0.83 -3.17
CA GLU A 95 -13.51 0.50 -3.53
C GLU A 95 -14.43 1.10 -2.46
N SER A 96 -15.23 0.25 -1.81
CA SER A 96 -16.17 0.59 -0.73
C SER A 96 -15.55 0.81 0.64
N VAL A 97 -14.23 0.71 0.80
CA VAL A 97 -13.55 0.89 2.10
C VAL A 97 -14.00 2.20 2.77
N GLU A 98 -14.28 2.16 4.07
CA GLU A 98 -14.68 3.33 4.85
C GLU A 98 -13.57 4.40 4.81
N ARG A 99 -13.95 5.67 4.59
CA ARG A 99 -12.99 6.77 4.41
C ARG A 99 -13.16 7.90 5.41
N LYS A 100 -14.29 7.97 6.09
CA LYS A 100 -14.65 9.08 6.98
C LYS A 100 -14.37 8.78 8.44
N GLU A 101 -14.20 7.50 8.79
CA GLU A 101 -13.92 7.06 10.15
C GLU A 101 -12.52 6.44 10.31
N TYR A 102 -12.17 6.14 11.57
CA TYR A 102 -10.94 5.42 11.88
C TYR A 102 -11.03 3.97 11.41
N LEU A 103 -10.17 3.61 10.47
CA LEU A 103 -10.07 2.27 9.94
C LEU A 103 -9.35 1.30 10.86
N ARG A 104 -9.85 0.05 10.88
CA ARG A 104 -9.06 -1.12 11.26
C ARG A 104 -8.48 -1.73 9.97
N LEU A 105 -7.18 -1.99 9.96
CA LEU A 105 -6.53 -2.64 8.82
C LEU A 105 -6.78 -4.14 8.93
N SER A 106 -7.94 -4.59 8.44
CA SER A 106 -8.32 -5.99 8.47
C SER A 106 -9.23 -6.40 7.29
N PRO A 107 -9.28 -7.70 6.95
CA PRO A 107 -10.13 -8.20 5.86
C PRO A 107 -11.62 -7.90 6.04
N GLU A 108 -12.11 -7.80 7.28
CA GLU A 108 -13.50 -7.47 7.60
C GLU A 108 -13.86 -6.05 7.15
N GLU A 109 -12.92 -5.12 7.22
CA GLU A 109 -13.04 -3.74 6.71
C GLU A 109 -12.71 -3.65 5.21
N GLY A 110 -12.52 -4.80 4.53
CA GLY A 110 -12.17 -4.86 3.11
C GLY A 110 -10.72 -4.47 2.81
N ILE A 111 -9.80 -4.65 3.76
CA ILE A 111 -8.38 -4.29 3.64
C ILE A 111 -7.50 -5.53 3.83
N TRP A 112 -6.59 -5.77 2.90
CA TRP A 112 -5.53 -6.78 3.01
C TRP A 112 -4.19 -6.08 2.88
N ALA A 113 -3.48 -5.92 4.00
CA ALA A 113 -2.25 -5.15 4.06
C ALA A 113 -1.22 -5.79 4.98
N GLU A 114 0.05 -5.54 4.68
CA GLU A 114 1.22 -5.99 5.45
C GLU A 114 2.12 -4.79 5.76
N GLY A 115 2.83 -4.82 6.89
CA GLY A 115 3.68 -3.70 7.29
C GLY A 115 4.05 -3.67 8.76
N ARG A 116 4.11 -2.47 9.33
CA ARG A 116 4.55 -2.21 10.72
C ARG A 116 3.61 -1.26 11.45
N TRP A 117 2.33 -1.21 11.05
CA TRP A 117 1.35 -0.26 11.57
C TRP A 117 0.98 -0.51 13.04
N TRP A 118 1.11 -1.74 13.52
CA TRP A 118 0.82 -2.13 14.91
C TRP A 118 1.96 -1.80 15.88
N LEU A 119 3.15 -1.49 15.39
CA LEU A 119 4.28 -1.13 16.23
C LEU A 119 4.10 0.32 16.71
N ARG A 120 3.62 0.48 17.95
CA ARG A 120 3.53 1.79 18.60
C ARG A 120 4.87 2.53 18.50
N ARG A 121 4.84 3.84 18.23
CA ARG A 121 5.98 4.76 18.36
C ARG A 121 6.79 4.47 19.63
N ARG A 122 7.96 3.86 19.47
CA ARG A 122 9.01 3.80 20.49
C ARG A 122 10.35 4.07 19.81
N ASP A 123 10.92 5.19 20.23
CA ASP A 123 12.27 5.71 20.04
C ASP A 123 12.84 5.63 18.62
N LEU A 124 12.68 6.73 17.87
CA LEU A 124 13.55 7.02 16.74
C LEU A 124 14.77 7.75 17.30
N SER A 125 15.75 6.98 17.78
CA SER A 125 17.13 7.43 17.70
C SER A 125 17.40 7.67 16.22
N SER A 126 17.37 8.94 15.88
CA SER A 126 17.53 9.49 14.53
C SER A 126 18.90 9.11 13.99
N GLN A 127 18.99 8.12 13.10
CA GLN A 127 20.12 8.00 12.18
C GLN A 127 19.67 7.43 10.82
N GLY A 128 19.90 8.22 9.78
CA GLY A 128 19.85 7.79 8.38
C GLY A 128 18.93 8.61 7.47
N ALA A 129 19.25 9.89 7.25
CA ALA A 129 18.77 10.59 6.06
C ALA A 129 19.46 9.97 4.82
N GLY A 130 18.67 9.55 3.83
CA GLY A 130 19.16 9.49 2.45
C GLY A 130 18.67 8.35 1.57
N TRP A 131 18.25 7.19 2.10
CA TRP A 131 18.01 6.01 1.26
C TRP A 131 16.88 5.11 1.76
N PRO A 132 16.17 4.40 0.86
CA PRO A 132 15.26 3.32 1.24
C PRO A 132 15.96 2.31 2.14
N VAL A 133 15.33 1.99 3.27
CA VAL A 133 15.85 1.04 4.25
C VAL A 133 15.21 -0.34 4.05
N GLY A 134 14.10 -0.40 3.30
CA GLY A 134 13.47 -1.64 2.90
C GLY A 134 12.57 -1.50 1.69
N LYS A 135 12.04 -2.65 1.27
CA LYS A 135 11.12 -2.78 0.16
C LYS A 135 10.08 -3.86 0.44
N ILE A 136 8.85 -3.59 0.06
CA ILE A 136 7.76 -4.55 0.01
C ILE A 136 7.28 -4.67 -1.43
N ILE A 137 7.03 -5.89 -1.88
CA ILE A 137 6.38 -6.17 -3.15
C ILE A 137 5.00 -6.73 -2.83
N VAL A 138 3.98 -6.15 -3.44
CA VAL A 138 2.61 -6.67 -3.37
C VAL A 138 2.29 -7.33 -4.68
N TYR A 139 1.78 -8.56 -4.61
CA TYR A 139 1.23 -9.29 -5.73
C TYR A 139 -0.26 -9.55 -5.47
N LEU A 140 -1.09 -9.25 -6.46
CA LEU A 140 -2.54 -9.44 -6.45
C LEU A 140 -2.89 -10.44 -7.55
N ASP A 141 -3.59 -11.52 -7.19
CA ASP A 141 -4.35 -12.33 -8.15
C ASP A 141 -5.84 -12.14 -7.86
N TYR A 142 -6.48 -11.30 -8.68
CA TYR A 142 -7.87 -10.92 -8.46
C TYR A 142 -8.81 -12.12 -8.57
N LYS A 143 -8.58 -13.00 -9.57
CA LYS A 143 -9.46 -14.14 -9.85
C LYS A 143 -9.33 -15.21 -8.77
N ALA A 144 -8.12 -15.43 -8.25
CA ALA A 144 -7.89 -16.38 -7.17
C ALA A 144 -8.30 -15.86 -5.79
N GLY A 145 -8.60 -14.56 -5.65
CA GLY A 145 -8.85 -13.96 -4.35
C GLY A 145 -7.62 -14.03 -3.46
N LEU A 146 -6.45 -13.67 -3.99
CA LEU A 146 -5.17 -13.84 -3.30
C LEU A 146 -4.35 -12.56 -3.35
N VAL A 147 -3.80 -12.19 -2.20
CA VAL A 147 -2.80 -11.12 -2.08
C VAL A 147 -1.55 -11.73 -1.44
N VAL A 148 -0.38 -11.52 -2.04
CA VAL A 148 0.89 -12.02 -1.53
C VAL A 148 1.86 -10.87 -1.32
N PHE A 149 2.48 -10.86 -0.16
CA PHE A 149 3.48 -9.86 0.21
C PHE A 149 4.86 -10.49 0.25
N TYR A 150 5.84 -9.82 -0.34
CA TYR A 150 7.24 -10.14 -0.17
C TYR A 150 7.96 -8.97 0.50
N VAL A 151 8.45 -9.21 1.71
CA VAL A 151 9.11 -8.20 2.54
C VAL A 151 10.16 -8.88 3.42
N GLU A 152 11.37 -8.32 3.47
CA GLU A 152 12.47 -8.82 4.31
C GLU A 152 12.76 -10.32 4.14
N GLY A 153 12.70 -10.82 2.90
CA GLY A 153 12.93 -12.23 2.58
C GLY A 153 11.80 -13.18 2.96
N LYS A 154 10.70 -12.67 3.53
CA LYS A 154 9.52 -13.45 3.88
C LYS A 154 8.44 -13.29 2.83
N VAL A 155 7.67 -14.36 2.67
CA VAL A 155 6.50 -14.44 1.80
C VAL A 155 5.28 -14.62 2.69
N ILE A 156 4.30 -13.77 2.52
CA ILE A 156 3.09 -13.75 3.35
C ILE A 156 1.87 -13.77 2.43
N PRO A 157 1.23 -14.93 2.24
CA PRO A 157 -0.01 -15.03 1.47
C PRO A 157 -1.22 -14.68 2.35
N MET A 158 -2.21 -14.00 1.76
CA MET A 158 -3.50 -13.70 2.39
C MET A 158 -4.64 -14.04 1.42
N SER A 159 -5.58 -14.87 1.89
CA SER A 159 -6.85 -15.08 1.19
C SER A 159 -7.70 -13.82 1.30
N ALA A 160 -8.26 -13.42 0.16
CA ALA A 160 -9.04 -12.21 0.04
C ALA A 160 -10.37 -12.47 -0.67
N SER A 161 -11.45 -11.93 -0.09
CA SER A 161 -12.74 -11.88 -0.76
C SER A 161 -12.92 -10.48 -1.29
N PHE A 162 -12.91 -10.28 -2.60
CA PHE A 162 -13.13 -8.95 -3.18
C PHE A 162 -14.61 -8.64 -3.42
N ASN A 163 -15.51 -9.60 -3.24
CA ASN A 163 -16.96 -9.46 -3.43
C ASN A 163 -17.37 -8.91 -4.81
N GLY A 164 -16.52 -9.11 -5.83
CA GLY A 164 -16.73 -8.57 -7.17
C GLY A 164 -16.43 -7.07 -7.30
N GLU A 165 -15.99 -6.42 -6.23
CA GLU A 165 -15.68 -5.00 -6.19
C GLU A 165 -14.31 -4.71 -6.77
N ARG A 166 -14.15 -3.52 -7.36
CA ARG A 166 -12.82 -3.00 -7.70
C ARG A 166 -11.98 -2.90 -6.43
N VAL A 167 -10.71 -3.26 -6.52
CA VAL A 167 -9.72 -3.07 -5.45
C VAL A 167 -8.66 -2.08 -5.87
N PHE A 168 -8.18 -1.29 -4.93
CA PHE A 168 -7.13 -0.31 -5.13
C PHE A 168 -5.89 -0.69 -4.33
N PRO A 169 -4.68 -0.39 -4.83
CA PRO A 169 -3.50 -0.31 -3.99
C PRO A 169 -3.80 0.60 -2.78
N PHE A 170 -3.46 0.12 -1.59
CA PHE A 170 -3.75 0.75 -0.31
C PHE A 170 -2.46 1.02 0.44
N PHE A 171 -2.38 2.19 1.06
CA PHE A 171 -1.20 2.64 1.79
C PHE A 171 -1.62 3.34 3.07
N TYR A 172 -1.09 2.87 4.20
CA TYR A 172 -1.16 3.54 5.50
C TYR A 172 0.19 4.21 5.78
N VAL A 173 0.17 5.52 6.04
CA VAL A 173 1.36 6.38 6.10
C VAL A 173 1.31 7.18 7.41
N GLY A 174 1.67 6.54 8.52
CA GLY A 174 1.70 7.15 9.85
C GLY A 174 2.69 8.31 9.97
N GLY A 175 2.74 8.91 11.16
CA GLY A 175 3.52 10.14 11.41
C GLY A 175 5.00 9.98 11.06
N GLY A 176 5.51 10.83 10.17
CA GLY A 176 6.90 10.82 9.70
C GLY A 176 7.26 9.69 8.72
N VAL A 177 6.31 8.82 8.37
CA VAL A 177 6.49 7.79 7.33
C VAL A 177 6.57 8.45 5.96
N TRP A 178 7.43 7.91 5.10
CA TRP A 178 7.34 8.12 3.66
C TRP A 178 7.31 6.77 2.94
N LEU A 179 6.67 6.74 1.78
CA LEU A 179 6.64 5.61 0.85
C LEU A 179 6.97 6.10 -0.56
N LYS A 180 7.63 5.24 -1.34
CA LYS A 180 7.94 5.51 -2.74
C LYS A 180 7.59 4.32 -3.62
N LEU A 181 6.82 4.56 -4.68
CA LEU A 181 6.46 3.57 -5.68
C LEU A 181 7.54 3.47 -6.75
N ASN A 182 7.93 2.24 -7.07
CA ASN A 182 8.92 1.95 -8.11
C ASN A 182 8.21 1.40 -9.35
N PHE A 183 8.30 2.16 -10.45
CA PHE A 183 7.92 1.77 -11.80
C PHE A 183 8.62 2.66 -12.82
#